data_AF-A0A358MYR9-F1
#
_entry.id   AF-A0A358MYR9-F1
#
_cell.length_a   1.000
_cell.length_b   1.000
_cell.length_c   1.000
_cell.angle_alpha   90.00
_cell.angle_beta   90.00
_cell.angle_gamma   90.00
#
_symmetry.space_group_name_H-M   'P 1'
#
loop_
_entity.id
_entity.type
_entity.pdbx_description
1 polymer ?
#
loop_
_entity_poly.entity_id
_entity_poly.type
_entity_poly.pdbx_seq_one_letter_code
_entity_poly.pdbx_strand_id
1 'polypeptide(L)'
;VTAIVLKYRVPTRSESKNWLPAVQDLQRSISLIRSNGVPGVKTQSIGVLGFSAGGNATARVATATARTYDAQDKIDQSNCVPDFAVLIYPAWLVERGITLIEDLKVTPTTPPMFLAHAANDPVTCLSSVGLFAALEAHDVPAELHIFTLGGHGFGGRNTGKPTDAWKSLCRTWIQQHDWLKP
;
A
#
# COMPACT_ATOMS: atom_id res chain seq x y z
N VAL A 1 -0.61 17.86 -5.68
CA VAL A 1 -0.90 16.41 -5.62
C VAL A 1 -1.96 16.08 -6.64
N THR A 2 -1.74 15.07 -7.48
CA THR A 2 -2.76 14.52 -8.37
C THR A 2 -3.20 13.17 -7.83
N ALA A 3 -4.51 12.95 -7.68
CA ALA A 3 -5.06 11.67 -7.22
C ALA A 3 -5.62 10.89 -8.42
N ILE A 4 -5.30 9.60 -8.50
CA ILE A 4 -5.77 8.68 -9.54
C ILE A 4 -6.41 7.48 -8.86
N VAL A 5 -7.60 7.09 -9.30
CA VAL A 5 -8.30 5.91 -8.79
C VAL A 5 -8.08 4.75 -9.76
N LEU A 6 -7.45 3.69 -9.28
CA LEU A 6 -7.28 2.46 -10.06
C LEU A 6 -8.51 1.55 -9.92
N LYS A 7 -9.19 1.31 -11.05
CA LYS A 7 -10.17 0.22 -11.17
C LYS A 7 -9.42 -1.06 -11.56
N TYR A 8 -8.95 -1.81 -10.57
CA TYR A 8 -8.22 -3.06 -10.78
C TYR A 8 -9.15 -4.26 -10.94
N ARG A 9 -8.62 -5.35 -11.50
CA ARG A 9 -9.29 -6.63 -11.68
C ARG A 9 -9.56 -7.31 -10.34
N VAL A 10 -10.80 -7.75 -10.15
CA VAL A 10 -11.26 -8.48 -8.96
C VAL A 10 -11.40 -9.96 -9.33
N PRO A 11 -10.94 -10.90 -8.50
CA PRO A 11 -10.94 -12.32 -8.82
C PRO A 11 -12.35 -12.88 -9.03
N THR A 12 -12.48 -13.86 -9.92
CA THR A 12 -13.74 -14.50 -10.34
C THR A 12 -13.93 -15.91 -9.75
N ARG A 13 -13.09 -16.31 -8.79
CA ARG A 13 -13.03 -17.63 -8.09
C ARG A 13 -12.31 -18.75 -8.87
N SER A 14 -11.85 -18.47 -10.09
CA SER A 14 -11.17 -19.47 -10.93
C SER A 14 -9.65 -19.40 -10.81
N GLU A 15 -9.13 -18.36 -10.16
CA GLU A 15 -7.72 -18.05 -10.09
C GLU A 15 -7.03 -18.77 -8.92
N SER A 16 -5.85 -19.35 -9.17
CA SER A 16 -5.03 -19.94 -8.10
C SER A 16 -4.43 -18.90 -7.15
N LYS A 17 -4.24 -17.66 -7.64
CA LYS A 17 -3.75 -16.51 -6.88
C LYS A 17 -4.69 -15.32 -7.03
N ASN A 18 -5.70 -15.26 -6.17
CA ASN A 18 -6.74 -14.22 -6.20
C ASN A 18 -6.22 -12.77 -6.05
N TRP A 19 -5.03 -12.59 -5.48
CA TRP A 19 -4.38 -11.28 -5.31
C TRP A 19 -3.63 -10.80 -6.56
N LEU A 20 -3.24 -11.71 -7.45
CA LEU A 20 -2.28 -11.46 -8.52
C LEU A 20 -2.77 -10.43 -9.56
N PRO A 21 -4.02 -10.50 -10.07
CA PRO A 21 -4.48 -9.52 -11.07
C PRO A 21 -4.44 -8.08 -10.57
N ALA A 22 -4.82 -7.85 -9.30
CA ALA A 22 -4.80 -6.52 -8.70
C ALA A 22 -3.37 -5.97 -8.56
N VAL A 23 -2.41 -6.83 -8.18
CA VAL A 23 -0.99 -6.47 -8.10
C VAL A 23 -0.42 -6.15 -9.47
N GLN A 24 -0.74 -6.93 -10.50
CA GLN A 24 -0.30 -6.66 -11.88
C GLN A 24 -0.84 -5.31 -12.39
N ASP A 25 -2.12 -5.03 -12.16
CA ASP A 25 -2.75 -3.77 -12.56
C ASP A 25 -2.11 -2.57 -11.86
N LEU A 26 -1.78 -2.73 -10.58
CA LEU A 26 -1.12 -1.69 -9.80
C LEU A 26 0.33 -1.45 -10.25
N GLN A 27 1.11 -2.52 -10.48
CA GLN A 27 2.47 -2.44 -11.05
C GLN A 27 2.47 -1.75 -12.43
N ARG A 28 1.51 -2.11 -13.28
CA ARG A 28 1.36 -1.50 -14.60
C ARG A 28 0.99 -0.02 -14.51
N SER A 29 0.08 0.33 -13.59
CA SER A 29 -0.37 1.71 -13.39
C SER A 29 0.77 2.61 -12.91
N ILE A 30 1.60 2.14 -11.97
CA ILE A 30 2.78 2.88 -11.51
C ILE A 30 3.76 3.08 -12.67
N SER A 31 4.02 2.02 -13.45
CA SER A 31 4.91 2.09 -14.61
C SER A 31 4.40 3.12 -15.64
N LEU A 32 3.09 3.11 -15.92
CA LEU A 32 2.43 4.05 -16.84
C LEU A 32 2.53 5.49 -16.38
N ILE A 33 2.28 5.77 -15.09
CA ILE A 33 2.42 7.11 -14.54
C ILE A 33 3.88 7.54 -14.65
N ARG A 34 4.82 6.71 -14.18
CA ARG A 34 6.26 7.00 -14.17
C ARG A 34 6.82 7.24 -15.56
N SER A 35 6.31 6.57 -16.58
CA SER A 35 6.71 6.77 -17.98
C SER A 35 6.07 7.99 -18.66
N ASN A 36 5.47 8.91 -17.90
CA ASN A 36 4.71 10.07 -18.40
C ASN A 36 3.52 9.68 -19.31
N GLY A 37 2.94 8.48 -19.11
CA GLY A 37 1.79 7.99 -19.88
C GLY A 37 0.46 8.64 -19.52
N VAL A 38 0.42 9.43 -18.43
CA VAL A 38 -0.77 10.20 -18.02
C VAL A 38 -0.45 11.70 -18.11
N PRO A 39 -0.97 12.40 -19.14
CA PRO A 39 -0.65 13.82 -19.36
C PRO A 39 -0.99 14.70 -18.16
N GLY A 40 -0.08 15.63 -17.82
CA GLY A 40 -0.27 16.57 -16.72
C GLY A 40 -0.03 16.01 -15.32
N VAL A 41 0.38 14.74 -15.20
CA VAL A 41 0.71 14.11 -13.91
C VAL A 41 2.21 14.20 -13.66
N LYS A 42 2.58 14.73 -12.50
CA LYS A 42 3.96 14.75 -11.99
C LYS A 42 4.41 13.33 -11.64
N THR A 43 5.62 12.96 -12.02
CA THR A 43 6.15 11.59 -11.92
C THR A 43 7.30 11.45 -10.91
N GLN A 44 7.70 12.55 -10.27
CA GLN A 44 8.83 12.60 -9.34
C GLN A 44 8.60 11.78 -8.06
N SER A 45 7.35 11.67 -7.61
CA SER A 45 6.99 10.90 -6.42
C SER A 45 5.59 10.33 -6.59
N ILE A 46 5.52 9.00 -6.63
CA ILE A 46 4.31 8.21 -6.84
C ILE A 46 4.04 7.43 -5.56
N GLY A 47 3.04 7.88 -4.81
CA GLY A 47 2.52 7.16 -3.66
C GLY A 47 1.37 6.22 -4.04
N VAL A 48 1.25 5.11 -3.31
CA VAL A 48 0.07 4.23 -3.42
C VAL A 48 -0.70 4.23 -2.10
N LEU A 49 -2.00 4.50 -2.17
CA LEU A 49 -2.93 4.42 -1.04
C LEU A 49 -3.86 3.22 -1.23
N GLY A 50 -3.76 2.24 -0.33
CA GLY A 50 -4.56 1.01 -0.37
C GLY A 50 -5.41 0.81 0.87
N PHE A 51 -6.63 0.31 0.68
CA PHE A 51 -7.58 -0.02 1.75
C PHE A 51 -7.90 -1.52 1.75
N SER A 52 -7.90 -2.19 2.91
CA SER A 52 -8.31 -3.61 3.03
C SER A 52 -7.60 -4.53 2.03
N ALA A 53 -8.32 -5.19 1.12
CA ALA A 53 -7.77 -5.99 0.02
C ALA A 53 -6.86 -5.15 -0.92
N GLY A 54 -7.19 -3.88 -1.16
CA GLY A 54 -6.30 -2.95 -1.86
C GLY A 54 -5.04 -2.61 -1.05
N GLY A 55 -5.12 -2.66 0.28
CA GLY A 55 -3.96 -2.59 1.17
C GLY A 55 -3.05 -3.81 1.02
N ASN A 56 -3.61 -5.01 0.81
CA ASN A 56 -2.84 -6.21 0.46
C ASN A 56 -2.08 -6.03 -0.86
N ALA A 57 -2.76 -5.58 -1.91
CA ALA A 57 -2.13 -5.31 -3.20
C ALA A 57 -1.04 -4.23 -3.09
N THR A 58 -1.29 -3.19 -2.29
CA THR A 58 -0.32 -2.11 -2.02
C THR A 58 0.93 -2.64 -1.33
N ALA A 59 0.78 -3.45 -0.28
CA ALA A 59 1.91 -4.08 0.41
C ALA A 59 2.75 -4.91 -0.58
N ARG A 60 2.10 -5.78 -1.36
CA ARG A 60 2.77 -6.65 -2.33
C ARG A 60 3.55 -5.89 -3.40
N VAL A 61 3.00 -4.78 -3.90
CA VAL A 61 3.70 -3.94 -4.89
C VAL A 61 4.85 -3.16 -4.25
N ALA A 62 4.66 -2.66 -3.03
CA ALA A 62 5.70 -1.92 -2.32
C ALA A 62 6.89 -2.81 -1.90
N THR A 63 6.64 -4.08 -1.59
CA THR A 63 7.69 -5.08 -1.28
C THR A 63 8.11 -5.92 -2.50
N ALA A 64 7.74 -5.51 -3.72
CA ALA A 64 8.06 -6.29 -4.90
C ALA A 64 9.55 -6.14 -5.28
N THR A 65 10.23 -7.26 -5.48
CA THR A 65 11.60 -7.27 -6.04
C THR A 65 11.61 -7.39 -7.56
N ALA A 66 10.47 -7.77 -8.16
CA ALA A 66 10.30 -7.93 -9.59
C ALA A 66 8.83 -7.75 -9.99
N ARG A 67 8.62 -7.57 -11.30
CA ARG A 67 7.28 -7.57 -11.89
C ARG A 67 6.64 -8.96 -11.77
N THR A 68 5.32 -8.99 -11.59
CA THR A 68 4.53 -10.23 -11.43
C THR A 68 3.88 -10.70 -12.75
N TYR A 69 4.32 -10.11 -13.87
CA TYR A 69 3.89 -10.41 -15.23
C TYR A 69 5.02 -10.06 -16.20
N ASP A 70 5.01 -10.66 -17.39
CA ASP A 70 5.99 -10.36 -18.43
C ASP A 70 5.79 -8.95 -18.98
N ALA A 71 6.89 -8.23 -19.21
CA ALA A 71 6.85 -6.89 -19.77
C ALA A 71 6.14 -6.90 -21.14
N GLN A 72 5.13 -6.06 -21.31
CA GLN A 72 4.29 -5.99 -22.50
C GLN A 72 4.80 -4.98 -23.53
N ASP A 73 5.42 -3.89 -23.07
CA ASP A 73 5.93 -2.82 -23.91
C ASP A 73 6.96 -1.94 -23.16
N LYS A 74 7.38 -0.83 -23.80
CA LYS A 74 8.34 0.13 -23.24
C LYS A 74 7.93 0.75 -21.90
N ILE A 75 6.63 0.78 -21.56
CA ILE A 75 6.17 1.32 -20.27
C ILE A 75 6.66 0.41 -19.13
N ASP A 76 6.69 -0.91 -19.35
CA ASP A 76 7.14 -1.89 -18.35
C ASP A 76 8.66 -1.91 -18.13
N GLN A 77 9.42 -1.07 -18.85
CA GLN A 77 10.83 -0.79 -18.52
C GLN A 77 10.96 0.18 -17.34
N SER A 78 9.91 0.92 -17.01
CA SER A 78 9.88 1.77 -15.82
C SER A 78 9.74 0.92 -14.57
N ASN A 79 10.36 1.36 -13.47
CA ASN A 79 10.18 0.74 -12.16
C ASN A 79 8.68 0.69 -11.81
N CYS A 80 8.23 -0.42 -11.20
CA CYS A 80 6.83 -0.66 -10.83
C CYS A 80 6.57 -0.58 -9.32
N VAL A 81 7.59 -0.30 -8.51
CA VAL A 81 7.50 -0.08 -7.05
C VAL A 81 7.23 1.41 -6.79
N PRO A 82 6.28 1.80 -5.90
CA PRO A 82 6.02 3.20 -5.58
C PRO A 82 7.14 3.82 -4.75
N ASP A 83 7.16 5.14 -4.67
CA ASP A 83 8.14 5.88 -3.87
C ASP A 83 7.75 5.91 -2.37
N PHE A 84 6.47 5.68 -2.07
CA PHE A 84 5.93 5.46 -0.72
C PHE A 84 4.58 4.75 -0.75
N ALA A 85 4.18 4.14 0.38
CA ALA A 85 2.90 3.45 0.49
C ALA A 85 2.10 3.91 1.72
N VAL A 86 0.78 3.98 1.57
CA VAL A 86 -0.17 4.27 2.64
C VAL A 86 -1.16 3.11 2.70
N LEU A 87 -1.15 2.37 3.81
CA LEU A 87 -1.94 1.17 4.00
C LEU A 87 -2.97 1.38 5.11
N ILE A 88 -4.24 1.36 4.74
CA ILE A 88 -5.35 1.58 5.66
C ILE A 88 -6.08 0.24 5.85
N TYR A 89 -6.05 -0.26 7.08
CA TYR A 89 -6.53 -1.60 7.49
C TYR A 89 -6.21 -2.72 6.49
N PRO A 90 -4.94 -2.90 6.06
CA PRO A 90 -4.59 -3.91 5.08
C PRO A 90 -4.94 -5.31 5.59
N ALA A 91 -5.46 -6.15 4.69
CA ALA A 91 -5.89 -7.50 5.02
C ALA A 91 -4.83 -8.55 4.62
N TRP A 92 -4.80 -9.67 5.34
CA TRP A 92 -4.09 -10.90 4.96
C TRP A 92 -2.59 -10.72 4.66
N LEU A 93 -1.87 -9.98 5.52
CA LEU A 93 -0.42 -9.81 5.39
C LEU A 93 0.39 -10.81 6.22
N VAL A 94 -0.25 -11.48 7.17
CA VAL A 94 0.39 -12.39 8.14
C VAL A 94 -0.22 -13.78 8.11
N GLU A 95 0.60 -14.81 8.36
CA GLU A 95 0.15 -16.21 8.46
C GLU A 95 -0.22 -16.57 9.90
N ARG A 96 0.60 -16.14 10.86
CA ARG A 96 0.41 -16.39 12.29
C ARG A 96 1.05 -15.28 13.11
N GLY A 97 0.29 -14.73 14.05
CA GLY A 97 0.77 -13.62 14.89
C GLY A 97 1.18 -12.44 14.00
N ILE A 98 2.44 -12.03 14.09
CA ILE A 98 3.02 -10.94 13.30
C ILE A 98 3.91 -11.44 12.14
N THR A 99 4.02 -12.76 11.95
CA THR A 99 4.85 -13.33 10.88
C THR A 99 4.19 -13.09 9.53
N LEU A 100 4.90 -12.37 8.65
CA LEU A 100 4.43 -12.08 7.30
C LEU A 100 4.27 -13.35 6.46
N ILE A 101 3.35 -13.29 5.49
CA ILE A 101 3.25 -14.28 4.42
C ILE A 101 4.53 -14.33 3.58
N GLU A 102 4.89 -15.52 3.08
CA GLU A 102 6.13 -15.75 2.32
C GLU A 102 6.32 -14.79 1.12
N ASP A 103 5.22 -14.39 0.49
CA ASP A 103 5.22 -13.51 -0.69
C ASP A 103 5.61 -12.04 -0.36
N LEU A 104 5.65 -11.63 0.92
CA LEU A 104 6.00 -10.28 1.32
C LEU A 104 7.46 -10.23 1.81
N LYS A 105 8.33 -9.71 0.96
CA LYS A 105 9.77 -9.60 1.23
C LYS A 105 10.17 -8.16 1.44
N VAL A 106 10.29 -7.76 2.70
CA VAL A 106 10.86 -6.46 3.03
C VAL A 106 12.38 -6.51 2.78
N THR A 107 12.89 -5.46 2.16
CA THR A 107 14.30 -5.25 1.87
C THR A 107 14.67 -3.81 2.23
N PRO A 108 15.97 -3.46 2.36
CA PRO A 108 16.39 -2.07 2.57
C PRO A 108 15.97 -1.09 1.46
N THR A 109 15.55 -1.58 0.29
CA THR A 109 15.04 -0.76 -0.83
C THR A 109 13.52 -0.66 -0.84
N THR A 110 12.84 -1.27 0.13
CA THR A 110 11.38 -1.14 0.29
C THR A 110 11.07 0.32 0.62
N PRO A 111 10.05 0.93 0.00
CA PRO A 111 9.76 2.34 0.21
C PRO A 111 9.15 2.59 1.60
N PRO A 112 9.24 3.83 2.12
CA PRO A 112 8.61 4.18 3.38
C PRO A 112 7.10 3.93 3.39
N MET A 113 6.57 3.54 4.55
CA MET A 113 5.14 3.20 4.67
C MET A 113 4.43 3.85 5.85
N PHE A 114 3.22 4.34 5.61
CA PHE A 114 2.27 4.72 6.66
C PHE A 114 1.19 3.65 6.81
N LEU A 115 0.91 3.22 8.03
CA LEU A 115 -0.10 2.22 8.35
C LEU A 115 -1.10 2.77 9.38
N ALA A 116 -2.39 2.55 9.14
CA ALA A 116 -3.44 2.85 10.10
C ALA A 116 -4.46 1.71 10.20
N HIS A 117 -4.74 1.22 11.41
CA HIS A 117 -5.64 0.09 11.63
C HIS A 117 -6.41 0.25 12.95
N ALA A 118 -7.62 -0.31 13.02
CA ALA A 118 -8.33 -0.44 14.29
C ALA A 118 -7.96 -1.75 15.01
N ALA A 119 -7.71 -1.71 16.32
CA ALA A 119 -7.42 -2.88 17.14
C ALA A 119 -8.61 -3.86 17.20
N ASN A 120 -9.84 -3.33 17.19
CA ASN A 120 -11.07 -4.11 17.17
C ASN A 120 -11.52 -4.55 15.76
N ASP A 121 -10.62 -4.53 14.78
CA ASP A 121 -10.88 -5.01 13.43
C ASP A 121 -10.90 -6.56 13.39
N PRO A 122 -11.98 -7.20 12.90
CA PRO A 122 -12.05 -8.66 12.79
C PRO A 122 -11.06 -9.27 11.78
N VAL A 123 -10.51 -8.48 10.84
CA VAL A 123 -9.50 -8.92 9.85
C VAL A 123 -8.08 -8.92 10.45
N THR A 124 -7.97 -8.66 11.76
CA THR A 124 -6.76 -8.54 12.58
C THR A 124 -5.82 -7.40 12.19
N CYS A 125 -5.62 -6.48 13.15
CA CYS A 125 -4.63 -5.42 13.03
C CYS A 125 -3.18 -5.94 13.00
N LEU A 126 -2.96 -7.22 13.34
CA LEU A 126 -1.63 -7.83 13.29
C LEU A 126 -1.03 -7.84 11.87
N SER A 127 -1.85 -7.74 10.82
CA SER A 127 -1.35 -7.51 9.46
C SER A 127 -0.51 -6.23 9.38
N SER A 128 -0.97 -5.13 9.99
CA SER A 128 -0.22 -3.87 10.04
C SER A 128 0.96 -3.93 11.01
N VAL A 129 0.78 -4.58 12.17
CA VAL A 129 1.85 -4.71 13.17
C VAL A 129 3.02 -5.54 12.62
N GLY A 130 2.73 -6.65 11.94
CA GLY A 130 3.75 -7.51 11.35
C GLY A 130 4.51 -6.84 10.22
N LEU A 131 3.82 -6.12 9.34
CA LEU A 131 4.49 -5.36 8.28
C LEU A 131 5.36 -4.25 8.86
N PHE A 132 4.86 -3.49 9.85
CA PHE A 132 5.65 -2.48 10.54
C PHE A 132 6.91 -3.07 11.20
N ALA A 133 6.76 -4.17 11.94
CA ALA A 133 7.90 -4.84 12.58
C ALA A 133 8.95 -5.31 11.57
N ALA A 134 8.53 -5.79 10.40
CA ALA A 134 9.45 -6.20 9.34
C ALA A 134 10.16 -5.01 8.67
N LEU A 135 9.49 -3.86 8.53
CA LEU A 135 10.08 -2.62 8.02
C LEU A 135 11.15 -2.09 8.97
N GLU A 136 10.84 -2.01 10.27
CA GLU A 136 11.80 -1.60 11.30
C GLU A 136 13.02 -2.53 11.36
N ALA A 137 12.82 -3.84 11.23
CA ALA A 137 13.92 -4.81 11.21
C ALA A 137 14.88 -4.67 10.01
N HIS A 138 14.50 -3.91 8.98
CA HIS A 138 15.33 -3.63 7.79
C HIS A 138 15.68 -2.15 7.66
N ASP A 139 15.52 -1.35 8.74
CA ASP A 139 15.79 0.09 8.76
C ASP A 139 14.98 0.88 7.71
N VAL A 140 13.79 0.38 7.33
CA VAL A 140 12.89 1.06 6.40
C VAL A 140 11.98 2.01 7.18
N PRO A 141 11.98 3.33 6.88
CA PRO A 141 11.14 4.28 7.60
C PRO A 141 9.65 3.92 7.54
N ALA A 142 9.01 3.79 8.69
CA ALA A 142 7.58 3.47 8.76
C ALA A 142 6.88 4.22 9.89
N GLU A 143 5.57 4.44 9.75
CA GLU A 143 4.71 5.00 10.78
C GLU A 143 3.47 4.12 10.95
N LEU A 144 3.16 3.71 12.19
CA LEU A 144 2.02 2.84 12.50
C LEU A 144 1.09 3.49 13.53
N HIS A 145 -0.20 3.53 13.20
CA HIS A 145 -1.28 3.94 14.10
C HIS A 145 -2.26 2.80 14.33
N ILE A 146 -2.36 2.35 15.58
CA ILE A 146 -3.39 1.40 16.02
C ILE A 146 -4.40 2.14 16.89
N PHE A 147 -5.64 2.21 16.43
CA PHE A 147 -6.74 2.84 17.14
C PHE A 147 -7.56 1.81 17.90
N THR A 148 -7.86 2.02 19.18
CA THR A 148 -8.64 1.04 19.97
C THR A 148 -9.99 0.69 19.35
N LEU A 149 -10.66 1.68 18.75
CA LEU A 149 -12.00 1.55 18.17
C LEU A 149 -12.05 2.12 16.75
N GLY A 150 -12.73 1.39 15.86
CA GLY A 150 -12.94 1.75 14.46
C GLY A 150 -13.72 0.68 13.71
N GLY A 151 -13.31 -0.57 13.94
CA GLY A 151 -13.69 -1.73 13.12
C GLY A 151 -13.05 -1.68 11.74
N HIS A 152 -13.41 -2.65 10.90
CA HIS A 152 -12.98 -2.68 9.51
C HIS A 152 -13.70 -1.62 8.66
N GLY A 153 -13.05 -1.17 7.58
CA GLY A 153 -13.72 -0.38 6.54
C GLY A 153 -14.09 1.04 6.95
N PHE A 154 -13.37 1.67 7.87
CA PHE A 154 -13.65 3.06 8.29
C PHE A 154 -13.45 4.10 7.17
N GLY A 155 -12.69 3.76 6.12
CA GLY A 155 -12.53 4.58 4.92
C GLY A 155 -12.07 6.01 5.18
N GLY A 156 -12.48 6.94 4.31
CA GLY A 156 -12.15 8.37 4.42
C GLY A 156 -13.22 9.23 5.08
N ARG A 157 -14.37 8.67 5.46
CA ARG A 157 -15.49 9.43 6.06
C ARG A 157 -15.27 9.57 7.56
N ASN A 158 -15.75 10.68 8.13
CA ASN A 158 -15.75 10.83 9.58
C ASN A 158 -16.92 10.00 10.15
N THR A 159 -16.60 9.13 11.09
CA THR A 159 -17.51 8.18 11.73
C THR A 159 -17.75 8.49 13.21
N GLY A 160 -17.09 9.52 13.75
CA GLY A 160 -17.10 9.86 15.17
C GLY A 160 -16.21 8.94 16.00
N LYS A 161 -15.38 8.12 15.36
CA LYS A 161 -14.48 7.15 16.00
C LYS A 161 -13.03 7.66 15.97
N PRO A 162 -12.14 7.17 16.85
CA PRO A 162 -10.73 7.56 16.86
C PRO A 162 -10.02 7.40 15.51
N THR A 163 -10.41 6.41 14.71
CA THR A 163 -9.86 6.18 13.36
C THR A 163 -9.98 7.40 12.46
N ASP A 164 -10.94 8.30 12.66
CA ASP A 164 -11.09 9.52 11.86
C ASP A 164 -9.81 10.38 11.79
N ALA A 165 -8.92 10.24 12.79
CA ALA A 165 -7.64 10.93 12.87
C ALA A 165 -6.61 10.51 11.81
N TRP A 166 -6.76 9.32 11.19
CA TRP A 166 -5.72 8.75 10.30
C TRP A 166 -5.33 9.69 9.15
N LYS A 167 -6.30 10.45 8.61
CA LYS A 167 -6.05 11.38 7.48
C LYS A 167 -5.12 12.52 7.87
N SER A 168 -5.30 13.07 9.08
CA SER A 168 -4.49 14.18 9.58
C SER A 168 -3.08 13.70 9.93
N LEU A 169 -2.97 12.50 10.49
CA LEU A 169 -1.70 11.84 10.78
C LEU A 169 -0.93 11.54 9.48
N CYS A 170 -1.60 10.90 8.51
CA CYS A 170 -1.03 10.63 7.19
C CYS A 170 -0.60 11.93 6.48
N ARG A 171 -1.40 12.99 6.53
CA ARG A 171 -0.99 14.30 5.99
C ARG A 171 0.30 14.80 6.64
N THR A 172 0.41 14.71 7.96
CA THR A 172 1.60 15.14 8.71
C THR A 172 2.82 14.33 8.28
N TRP A 173 2.68 13.01 8.19
CA TRP A 173 3.73 12.12 7.72
C TRP A 173 4.20 12.46 6.29
N ILE A 174 3.28 12.62 5.32
CA ILE A 174 3.63 12.99 3.95
C ILE A 174 4.34 14.36 3.92
N GLN A 175 3.97 15.32 4.79
CA GLN A 175 4.66 16.62 4.89
C GLN A 175 6.10 16.48 5.42
N GLN A 176 6.33 15.61 6.41
CA GLN A 176 7.68 15.36 6.95
C GLN A 176 8.63 14.74 5.92
N HIS A 177 8.08 13.99 4.96
CA HIS A 177 8.82 13.39 3.85
C HIS A 177 8.91 14.30 2.60
N ASP A 178 8.46 15.55 2.68
CA ASP A 178 8.56 16.55 1.61
C ASP A 178 7.82 16.24 0.30
N TRP A 179 6.98 15.19 0.24
CA TRP A 179 6.22 14.82 -0.98
C TRP A 179 5.05 15.77 -1.31
N LEU A 180 4.77 16.74 -0.44
CA LEU A 180 3.74 17.78 -0.65
C LEU A 180 4.32 19.12 -1.09
N LYS A 181 5.65 19.24 -1.28
CA LYS A 181 6.26 20.46 -1.79
C LYS A 181 5.85 20.71 -3.26
N PRO A 182 5.61 21.99 -3.67
CA PRO A 182 5.19 22.35 -5.02
C PRO A 182 6.14 21.90 -6.12
#